data_AF-A0A969Q993-F1
#
_entry.id   AF-A0A969Q993-F1
#
_cell.length_a   1.000
_cell.length_b   1.000
_cell.length_c   1.000
_cell.angle_alpha   90.00
_cell.angle_beta   90.00
_cell.angle_gamma   90.00
#
_symmetry.space_group_name_H-M   'P 1'
#
loop_
_entity.id
_entity.type
_entity.pdbx_description
1 polymer ?
#
loop_
_entity_poly.entity_id
_entity_poly.type
_entity_poly.pdbx_seq_one_letter_code
_entity_poly.pdbx_strand_id
1 'polypeptide(L)'
;MNLSFKDLRFIIEAIEHQIDAYKERLQVIEDIDEDEAADLGNDIKFLELLHTDLMTSLARDTSVKPVIYNANNSPDEQDNLSGNSKDLSFQELVKLTMNLSLIERLFLVEAITASVRQEVSIAQ
;
A
#
# COMPACT_ATOMS: atom_id res chain seq x y z
N MET A 1 -7.05 11.77 13.63
CA MET A 1 -5.99 12.44 12.87
C MET A 1 -6.23 12.07 11.41
N ASN A 2 -6.33 13.02 10.48
CA ASN A 2 -6.48 12.70 9.06
C ASN A 2 -5.10 12.66 8.42
N LEU A 3 -4.40 11.53 8.55
CA LEU A 3 -3.11 11.30 7.91
C LEU A 3 -3.33 10.94 6.44
N SER A 4 -2.47 11.45 5.54
CA SER A 4 -2.52 11.00 4.15
C SER A 4 -1.96 9.57 4.03
N PHE A 5 -2.29 8.86 2.94
CA PHE A 5 -1.71 7.54 2.65
C PHE A 5 -0.18 7.54 2.67
N LYS A 6 0.43 8.60 2.14
CA LYS A 6 1.90 8.76 2.14
C LYS A 6 2.44 8.93 3.56
N ASP A 7 1.76 9.73 4.38
CA ASP A 7 2.16 9.93 5.78
C ASP A 7 2.01 8.62 6.56
N LEU A 8 0.92 7.88 6.32
CA LEU A 8 0.66 6.59 6.97
C LEU A 8 1.73 5.56 6.62
N ARG A 9 2.12 5.45 5.34
CA ARG A 9 3.20 4.56 4.90
C ARG A 9 4.55 4.95 5.51
N PHE A 10 4.88 6.25 5.52
CA PHE A 10 6.12 6.73 6.14
C PHE A 10 6.18 6.42 7.64
N ILE A 11 5.06 6.59 8.35
CA ILE A 11 4.98 6.25 9.79
C ILE A 11 5.16 4.75 10.01
N ILE A 12 4.56 3.91 9.17
CA ILE A 12 4.73 2.44 9.25
C ILE A 12 6.22 2.07 9.08
N GLU A 13 6.87 2.59 8.04
CA GLU A 13 8.31 2.33 7.78
C GLU A 13 9.18 2.81 8.95
N ALA A 14 8.89 3.98 9.53
CA ALA A 14 9.61 4.47 10.71
C ALA A 14 9.42 3.58 11.95
N ILE A 15 8.21 3.04 12.15
CA ILE A 15 7.92 2.12 13.26
C ILE A 15 8.69 0.80 13.07
N GLU A 16 8.75 0.25 11.85
CA GLU A 16 9.52 -0.95 11.54
C GLU A 16 11.00 -0.77 11.89
N HIS A 17 11.61 0.33 11.42
CA HIS A 17 12.99 0.66 11.76
C HIS A 17 13.22 0.80 13.27
N GLN A 18 12.27 1.38 14.00
CA GLN A 18 12.39 1.54 15.45
C GLN A 18 12.29 0.20 16.19
N ILE A 19 11.37 -0.67 15.76
CA ILE A 19 11.24 -2.03 16.31
C ILE A 19 12.55 -2.79 16.12
N ASP A 20 13.16 -2.72 14.94
CA ASP A 20 14.42 -3.40 14.66
C ASP A 20 15.55 -2.87 15.55
N ALA A 21 15.68 -1.54 15.68
CA ALA A 21 16.68 -0.93 16.56
C ALA A 21 16.49 -1.33 18.04
N TYR A 22 15.24 -1.46 18.50
CA TYR A 22 14.94 -1.92 19.86
C TYR A 22 15.23 -3.40 20.03
N LYS A 23 14.93 -4.25 19.04
CA LYS A 23 15.29 -5.67 19.06
C LYS A 23 16.80 -5.87 19.09
N GLU A 24 17.56 -5.09 18.33
CA GLU A 24 19.03 -5.09 18.35
C GLU A 24 19.58 -4.66 19.71
N ARG A 25 19.03 -3.59 20.29
CA ARG A 25 19.43 -3.13 21.63
C ARG A 25 19.09 -4.18 22.69
N LEU A 26 17.91 -4.80 22.63
CA LEU A 26 17.47 -5.83 23.58
C LEU A 26 18.46 -6.99 23.65
N GLN A 27 18.98 -7.46 22.50
CA GLN A 27 20.00 -8.51 22.44
C GLN A 27 21.30 -8.17 23.19
N VAL A 28 21.60 -6.88 23.35
CA VAL A 28 22.81 -6.42 24.06
C VAL A 28 22.55 -6.29 25.57
N ILE A 29 21.35 -5.88 25.97
CA ILE A 29 21.05 -5.49 27.35
C ILE A 29 20.28 -6.54 28.15
N GLU A 30 19.75 -7.60 27.52
CA GLU A 30 18.88 -8.61 28.18
C GLU A 30 19.50 -9.22 29.44
N ASP A 31 20.81 -9.48 29.42
CA ASP A 31 21.55 -10.04 30.56
C ASP A 31 22.27 -8.98 31.43
N ILE A 32 22.17 -7.70 31.07
CA ILE A 32 22.91 -6.60 31.69
C ILE A 32 22.00 -5.71 32.54
N ASP A 33 20.81 -5.38 32.04
CA ASP A 33 19.86 -4.47 32.67
C ASP A 33 18.43 -4.99 32.44
N GLU A 34 17.91 -5.72 33.43
CA GLU A 34 16.59 -6.36 33.38
C GLU A 34 15.45 -5.33 33.34
N ASP A 35 15.61 -4.20 34.04
CA ASP A 35 14.60 -3.13 34.06
C ASP A 35 14.52 -2.46 32.68
N GLU A 36 15.68 -2.11 32.10
CA GLU A 36 15.73 -1.53 30.76
C GLU A 36 15.24 -2.51 29.69
N ALA A 37 15.60 -3.80 29.80
CA ALA A 37 15.13 -4.84 28.89
C ALA A 37 13.61 -5.02 28.94
N ALA A 38 13.01 -4.95 30.14
CA ALA A 38 11.56 -5.03 30.32
C ALA A 38 10.84 -3.83 29.70
N ASP A 39 11.34 -2.62 29.91
CA ASP A 39 10.80 -1.40 29.31
C ASP A 39 10.85 -1.46 27.77
N LEU A 40 12.00 -1.89 27.23
CA LEU A 40 12.19 -2.00 25.79
C LEU A 40 11.29 -3.09 25.18
N GLY A 41 11.10 -4.21 25.88
CA GLY A 41 10.17 -5.27 25.50
C GLY A 41 8.72 -4.79 25.45
N ASN A 42 8.31 -3.95 26.42
CA ASN A 42 6.97 -3.34 26.44
C ASN A 42 6.79 -2.38 25.27
N ASP A 43 7.80 -1.54 24.99
CA ASP A 43 7.78 -0.60 23.88
C ASP A 43 7.70 -1.32 22.53
N ILE A 44 8.49 -2.38 22.33
CA ILE A 44 8.42 -3.22 21.11
C ILE A 44 6.99 -3.72 20.91
N LYS A 45 6.38 -4.27 21.96
CA LYS A 45 5.02 -4.83 21.88
C LYS A 45 3.98 -3.75 21.56
N PHE A 46 4.11 -2.55 22.13
CA PHE A 46 3.26 -1.43 21.79
C PHE A 46 3.41 -1.02 20.31
N LEU A 47 4.66 -0.93 19.83
CA LEU A 47 4.95 -0.58 18.45
C LEU A 47 4.44 -1.63 17.46
N GLU A 48 4.53 -2.93 17.76
CA GLU A 48 3.97 -4.01 16.93
C GLU A 48 2.44 -3.94 16.83
N LEU A 49 1.76 -3.62 17.94
CA LEU A 49 0.31 -3.40 17.95
C LEU A 49 -0.07 -2.16 17.13
N LEU A 50 0.66 -1.07 17.29
CA LEU A 50 0.43 0.16 16.53
C LEU A 50 0.67 -0.06 15.03
N HIS A 51 1.76 -0.74 14.66
CA HIS A 51 2.06 -1.13 13.29
C HIS A 51 0.91 -1.91 12.66
N THR A 52 0.41 -2.93 13.37
CA THR A 52 -0.70 -3.77 12.89
C THR A 52 -1.98 -2.95 12.67
N ASP A 53 -2.31 -2.01 13.57
CA ASP A 53 -3.49 -1.15 13.44
C ASP A 53 -3.36 -0.18 12.25
N LEU A 54 -2.17 0.40 12.06
CA LEU A 54 -1.88 1.29 10.93
C LEU A 54 -1.90 0.55 9.60
N MET A 55 -1.35 -0.67 9.53
CA MET A 55 -1.41 -1.54 8.35
C MET A 55 -2.84 -1.95 8.02
N THR A 56 -3.65 -2.26 9.03
CA THR A 56 -5.08 -2.56 8.85
C THR A 56 -5.85 -1.34 8.33
N SER A 57 -5.51 -0.14 8.81
CA SER A 57 -6.09 1.11 8.34
C SER A 57 -5.69 1.40 6.90
N LEU A 58 -4.41 1.21 6.55
CA LEU A 58 -3.91 1.33 5.19
C LEU A 58 -4.59 0.35 4.23
N ALA A 59 -4.81 -0.90 4.65
CA ALA A 59 -5.49 -1.93 3.86
C ALA A 59 -6.98 -1.60 3.63
N ARG A 60 -7.67 -1.03 4.63
CA ARG A 60 -9.06 -0.55 4.48
C ARG A 60 -9.15 0.60 3.48
N ASP A 61 -8.19 1.51 3.53
CA ASP A 61 -8.07 2.63 2.60
C ASP A 61 -7.69 2.17 1.19
N THR A 62 -6.96 1.06 1.07
CA THR A 62 -6.58 0.42 -0.20
C THR A 62 -7.64 -0.56 -0.73
N SER A 63 -8.67 -0.88 0.05
CA SER A 63 -9.77 -1.75 -0.37
C SER A 63 -10.63 -1.01 -1.39
N VAL A 64 -10.18 -1.11 -2.65
CA VAL A 64 -10.88 -0.66 -3.84
C VAL A 64 -12.29 -1.22 -3.78
N LYS A 65 -13.30 -0.35 -3.65
CA LYS A 65 -14.67 -0.75 -4.00
C LYS A 65 -14.57 -1.22 -5.46
N PRO A 66 -14.96 -2.45 -5.79
CA PRO A 66 -14.92 -2.89 -7.17
C PRO A 66 -15.66 -1.84 -7.99
N VAL A 67 -15.00 -1.32 -9.01
CA VAL A 67 -15.64 -0.46 -10.01
C VAL A 67 -16.75 -1.30 -10.59
N ILE A 68 -17.98 -1.09 -10.10
CA ILE A 68 -19.16 -1.66 -10.71
C ILE A 68 -19.27 -0.94 -12.05
N TYR A 69 -18.84 -1.61 -13.11
CA TYR A 69 -19.20 -1.23 -14.46
C TYR A 69 -20.71 -1.28 -14.54
N ASN A 70 -21.37 -0.13 -14.41
CA ASN A 70 -22.76 0.00 -14.80
C ASN A 70 -22.82 -0.11 -16.32
N ALA A 71 -22.83 -1.35 -16.80
CA ALA A 71 -23.14 -1.74 -18.16
C ALA A 71 -24.65 -1.54 -18.42
N ASN A 72 -25.14 -0.32 -18.22
CA ASN A 72 -26.51 0.05 -18.53
C ASN A 72 -26.46 1.09 -19.64
N ASN A 73 -26.22 0.61 -20.87
CA ASN A 73 -26.90 1.08 -22.07
C ASN A 73 -26.74 0.04 -23.19
N SER A 74 -27.88 -0.59 -23.50
CA SER A 74 -28.19 -1.51 -24.60
C SER A 74 -27.90 -3.01 -24.38
N PRO A 75 -28.93 -3.88 -24.45
CA PRO A 75 -28.76 -5.30 -24.64
C PRO A 75 -28.47 -5.55 -26.13
N ASP A 76 -27.43 -6.30 -26.43
CA ASP A 76 -27.51 -7.46 -27.31
C ASP A 76 -26.12 -8.06 -27.52
N GLU A 77 -26.11 -9.40 -27.59
CA GLU A 77 -25.03 -10.29 -27.99
C GLU A 77 -23.97 -10.64 -26.92
N GLN A 78 -24.26 -11.77 -26.25
CA GLN A 78 -23.23 -12.74 -25.87
C GLN A 78 -22.38 -13.07 -27.10
N ASP A 79 -21.08 -12.83 -27.03
CA ASP A 79 -20.11 -13.77 -27.59
C ASP A 79 -18.70 -13.57 -27.02
N ASN A 80 -18.13 -14.69 -26.59
CA ASN A 80 -16.70 -15.02 -26.52
C ASN A 80 -15.76 -14.20 -25.61
N LEU A 81 -15.25 -14.90 -24.57
CA LEU A 81 -13.89 -14.69 -24.06
C LEU A 81 -12.90 -14.77 -25.23
N SER A 82 -12.39 -13.64 -25.68
CA SER A 82 -11.16 -13.55 -26.47
C SER A 82 -10.57 -12.16 -26.32
N GLY A 83 -9.26 -12.10 -26.09
CA GLY A 83 -8.50 -10.90 -25.76
C GLY A 83 -8.64 -9.78 -26.80
N ASN A 84 -9.55 -8.85 -26.52
CA ASN A 84 -9.56 -7.54 -27.15
C ASN A 84 -9.17 -6.51 -26.09
N SER A 85 -7.88 -6.17 -26.03
CA SER A 85 -7.44 -4.93 -25.39
C SER A 85 -8.09 -3.80 -26.20
N LYS A 86 -9.25 -3.31 -25.74
CA LYS A 86 -9.83 -2.08 -26.30
C LYS A 86 -8.78 -1.00 -26.04
N ASP A 87 -8.19 -0.48 -27.11
CA ASP A 87 -7.33 0.70 -27.02
C ASP A 87 -8.15 1.84 -26.43
N LEU A 88 -7.98 2.07 -25.13
CA LEU A 88 -8.58 3.17 -24.41
C LEU A 88 -7.96 4.46 -24.97
N SER A 89 -8.80 5.38 -25.43
CA SER A 89 -8.30 6.68 -25.85
C SER A 89 -7.67 7.40 -24.66
N PHE A 90 -6.70 8.28 -24.93
CA PHE A 90 -6.07 9.08 -23.87
C PHE A 90 -7.11 9.86 -23.05
N GLN A 91 -8.18 10.36 -23.68
CA GLN A 91 -9.24 11.08 -22.98
C GLN A 91 -10.04 10.18 -22.02
N GLU A 92 -10.29 8.93 -22.41
CA GLU A 92 -10.93 7.95 -21.53
C GLU A 92 -10.02 7.57 -20.37
N LEU A 93 -8.72 7.40 -20.63
CA LEU A 93 -7.72 7.15 -19.60
C LEU A 93 -7.67 8.29 -18.58
N VAL A 94 -7.62 9.55 -19.04
CA VAL A 94 -7.66 10.73 -18.18
C VAL A 94 -8.94 10.78 -17.36
N LYS A 95 -10.11 10.51 -17.97
CA LYS A 95 -11.39 10.45 -17.25
C LYS A 95 -11.40 9.37 -16.17
N LEU A 96 -10.90 8.17 -16.48
CA LEU A 96 -10.78 7.08 -15.52
C LEU A 96 -9.87 7.49 -14.36
N THR A 97 -8.70 8.06 -14.63
CA THR A 97 -7.78 8.56 -13.60
C THR A 97 -8.39 9.67 -12.75
N MET A 98 -9.21 10.56 -13.32
CA MET A 98 -9.89 11.60 -12.57
C MET A 98 -10.99 11.06 -11.64
N ASN A 99 -11.57 9.92 -11.97
CA ASN A 99 -12.58 9.26 -11.14
C ASN A 99 -11.97 8.44 -9.99
N LEU A 100 -10.65 8.26 -9.97
CA LEU A 100 -9.94 7.57 -8.89
C LEU A 100 -9.82 8.46 -7.66
N SER A 101 -9.97 7.85 -6.48
CA SER A 101 -9.59 8.44 -5.20
C SER A 101 -8.10 8.82 -5.19
N LEU A 102 -7.70 9.63 -4.19
CA LEU A 102 -6.28 9.97 -4.03
C LEU A 102 -5.40 8.72 -3.84
N ILE A 103 -5.91 7.71 -3.11
CA ILE A 103 -5.20 6.47 -2.83
C ILE A 103 -5.01 5.65 -4.10
N GLU A 104 -6.08 5.45 -4.88
CA GLU A 104 -6.01 4.72 -6.14
C GLU A 104 -5.08 5.40 -7.16
N ARG A 105 -5.04 6.74 -7.18
CA ARG A 105 -4.07 7.48 -8.02
C ARG A 105 -2.63 7.26 -7.55
N LEU A 106 -2.38 7.24 -6.26
CA LEU A 106 -1.03 6.97 -5.72
C LEU A 106 -0.58 5.54 -6.06
N PHE A 107 -1.48 4.56 -5.93
CA PHE A 107 -1.20 3.17 -6.31
C PHE A 107 -0.92 3.03 -7.81
N LEU A 108 -1.69 3.72 -8.66
CA LEU A 108 -1.46 3.75 -10.11
C LEU A 108 -0.07 4.32 -10.45
N VAL A 109 0.36 5.39 -9.76
CA VAL A 109 1.70 5.97 -9.94
C VAL A 109 2.80 4.99 -9.51
N GLU A 110 2.62 4.28 -8.40
CA GLU A 110 3.56 3.26 -7.94
C GLU A 110 3.69 2.10 -8.94
N ALA A 111 2.56 1.59 -9.45
CA ALA A 111 2.52 0.53 -10.45
C ALA A 111 3.20 0.95 -11.77
N ILE A 112 2.91 2.17 -12.26
CA ILE A 112 3.58 2.72 -13.46
C ILE A 112 5.09 2.83 -13.23
N THR A 113 5.50 3.35 -12.08
CA THR A 113 6.92 3.51 -11.73
C THR A 113 7.64 2.15 -11.69
N ALA A 114 6.99 1.13 -11.13
CA ALA A 114 7.52 -0.23 -11.09
C ALA A 114 7.64 -0.84 -12.51
N SER A 115 6.62 -0.68 -13.34
CA SER A 115 6.61 -1.16 -14.73
C SER A 115 7.75 -0.57 -15.54
N VAL A 116 7.95 0.76 -15.46
CA VAL A 116 9.05 1.44 -16.17
C VAL A 116 10.40 0.92 -15.71
N ARG A 117 10.60 0.68 -14.41
CA ARG A 117 11.86 0.12 -13.89
C ARG A 117 12.10 -1.30 -14.41
N GLN A 118 11.05 -2.12 -14.49
CA GLN A 118 11.14 -3.48 -15.00
C GLN A 118 11.50 -3.50 -16.50
N GLU A 119 10.88 -2.64 -17.31
CA GLU A 119 11.22 -2.48 -18.73
C GLU A 119 12.67 -2.05 -18.94
N VAL A 120 13.15 -1.08 -18.16
CA VAL A 120 14.55 -0.62 -18.22
C VAL A 120 15.53 -1.73 -17.82
N SER A 121 15.18 -2.56 -16.83
CA SER A 121 16.03 -3.67 -16.40
C SER A 121 16.10 -4.83 -17.41
N ILE A 122 15.08 -5.00 -18.26
CA ILE A 122 15.04 -6.04 -19.30
C ILE A 122 15.78 -5.58 -20.57
N ALA A 123 15.92 -4.27 -20.77
CA ALA A 123 16.58 -3.66 -21.92
C ALA A 123 18.12 -3.52 -21.81
N GLN A 124 18.74 -4.06 -20.75
CA GLN A 124 20.19 -4.07 -20.50
C GLN A 124 20.78 -5.47 -20.66
#